data_AF-A0A2P6QWB4-F1
#
_entry.id   AF-A0A2P6QWB4-F1
#
_cell.length_a   1.000
_cell.length_b   1.000
_cell.length_c   1.000
_cell.angle_alpha   90.00
_cell.angle_beta   90.00
_cell.angle_gamma   90.00
#
_symmetry.space_group_name_H-M   'P 1'
#
loop_
_entity.id
_entity.type
_entity.pdbx_description
1 polymer ?
#
loop_
_entity_poly.entity_id
_entity_poly.type
_entity_poly.pdbx_seq_one_letter_code
_entity_poly.pdbx_strand_id
1 'polypeptide(L)'
;MNVNEDKFKLLEHENQIDHNLIILKSLQDLESKLKWLEATEQFEDAFSGLKVISFEENCIRLSLRTYIPKSKFLSQQIIEDTTSVNHELLIGLTERTMGFRNVEIFPNDVYIRDILDAAKPLRLLSFSLEHLA
;
A
#
# COMPACT_ATOMS: atom_id res chain seq x y z
N MET A 1 16.29 19.96 -55.16
CA MET A 1 16.25 19.67 -53.71
C MET A 1 17.48 20.27 -53.06
N ASN A 2 17.28 21.11 -52.05
CA ASN A 2 18.38 21.71 -51.29
C ASN A 2 18.72 20.77 -50.14
N VAL A 3 19.68 19.87 -50.37
CA VAL A 3 20.07 18.76 -49.48
C VAL A 3 20.35 19.22 -48.04
N ASN A 4 20.80 20.45 -47.83
CA ASN A 4 21.05 21.01 -46.50
C ASN A 4 19.77 21.37 -45.73
N GLU A 5 18.73 21.81 -46.42
CA GLU A 5 17.47 22.18 -45.78
C GLU A 5 16.67 20.93 -45.37
N ASP A 6 16.69 19.90 -46.22
CA ASP A 6 16.06 18.61 -45.93
C ASP A 6 16.75 17.92 -44.73
N LYS A 7 18.08 18.01 -44.63
CA LYS A 7 18.85 17.49 -43.49
C LYS A 7 18.55 18.24 -42.19
N PHE A 8 18.37 19.56 -42.25
CA PHE A 8 18.03 20.36 -41.07
C PHE A 8 16.64 20.03 -40.55
N LYS A 9 15.65 19.90 -41.44
CA LYS A 9 14.29 19.48 -41.09
C LYS A 9 14.27 18.09 -40.46
N LEU A 10 15.06 17.15 -40.98
CA LEU A 10 15.19 15.81 -40.40
C LEU A 10 15.67 15.86 -38.94
N LEU A 11 16.72 16.62 -38.66
CA LEU A 11 17.26 16.78 -37.30
C LEU A 11 16.26 17.45 -36.34
N GLU A 12 15.49 18.43 -36.83
CA GLU A 12 14.44 19.08 -36.04
C GLU A 12 13.33 18.10 -35.66
N HIS A 13 12.92 17.26 -36.60
CA HIS A 13 11.94 16.20 -36.36
C HIS A 13 12.45 15.13 -35.38
N GLU A 14 13.72 14.70 -35.51
CA GLU A 14 14.34 13.76 -34.56
C GLU A 14 14.36 14.33 -33.15
N ASN A 15 14.76 15.59 -32.98
CA ASN A 15 14.77 16.26 -31.69
C ASN A 15 13.36 16.38 -31.08
N GLN A 16 12.34 16.64 -31.92
CA GLN A 16 10.94 16.64 -31.47
C GLN A 16 10.48 15.25 -31.02
N ILE A 17 10.88 14.19 -31.71
CA ILE A 17 10.58 12.80 -31.33
C ILE A 17 11.19 12.48 -29.97
N ASP A 18 12.47 12.80 -29.77
CA ASP A 18 13.18 12.55 -28.51
C ASP A 18 12.53 13.30 -27.35
N HIS A 19 12.17 14.58 -27.58
CA HIS A 19 11.46 15.37 -26.58
C HIS A 19 10.09 14.77 -26.24
N ASN A 20 9.33 14.32 -27.24
CA ASN A 20 8.03 13.69 -27.03
C ASN A 20 8.15 12.35 -26.27
N LEU A 21 9.20 11.56 -26.51
CA LEU A 21 9.46 10.33 -25.75
C LEU A 21 9.71 10.61 -24.26
N ILE A 22 10.45 11.68 -23.94
CA ILE A 22 10.67 12.10 -22.56
C ILE A 22 9.36 12.52 -21.87
N ILE A 23 8.51 13.28 -22.58
CA ILE A 23 7.18 13.66 -22.08
C ILE A 23 6.33 12.41 -21.83
N LEU A 24 6.27 11.49 -22.79
CA LEU A 24 5.47 10.27 -22.67
C LEU A 24 5.89 9.45 -21.45
N LYS A 25 7.20 9.26 -21.24
CA LYS A 25 7.71 8.57 -20.05
C LYS A 25 7.29 9.28 -18.76
N SER A 26 7.38 10.60 -18.74
CA SER A 26 7.00 11.40 -17.56
C SER A 26 5.49 11.31 -17.27
N LEU A 27 4.65 11.24 -18.30
CA LEU A 27 3.21 11.05 -18.15
C LEU A 27 2.85 9.65 -17.62
N GLN A 28 3.55 8.61 -18.08
CA GLN A 28 3.40 7.24 -17.56
C GLN A 28 3.83 7.14 -16.09
N ASP A 29 4.93 7.79 -15.72
CA ASP A 29 5.37 7.86 -14.33
C ASP A 29 4.35 8.59 -13.45
N LEU A 30 3.74 9.67 -13.96
CA LEU A 30 2.70 10.40 -13.26
C LEU A 30 1.41 9.58 -13.09
N GLU A 31 0.96 8.90 -14.15
CA GLU A 31 -0.21 8.01 -14.10
C GLU A 31 -0.01 6.91 -13.05
N SER A 32 1.18 6.33 -12.99
CA SER A 32 1.54 5.31 -12.01
C SER A 32 1.46 5.84 -10.57
N LYS A 33 1.96 7.06 -10.32
CA LYS A 33 1.87 7.73 -9.01
C LYS A 33 0.44 8.09 -8.63
N LEU A 34 -0.40 8.45 -9.59
CA LEU A 34 -1.81 8.76 -9.32
C LEU A 34 -2.56 7.51 -8.85
N LYS A 35 -2.41 6.39 -9.57
CA LYS A 35 -2.99 5.10 -9.17
C LYS A 35 -2.52 4.67 -7.77
N TRP A 36 -1.28 4.98 -7.43
CA TRP A 36 -0.71 4.72 -6.10
C TRP A 36 -1.38 5.54 -4.99
N LEU A 37 -1.61 6.83 -5.24
CA LEU A 37 -2.34 7.71 -4.32
C LEU A 37 -3.77 7.23 -4.11
N GLU A 38 -4.48 6.93 -5.19
CA GLU A 38 -5.87 6.43 -5.14
C GLU A 38 -5.98 5.11 -4.36
N ALA A 39 -5.07 4.16 -4.61
CA ALA A 39 -5.05 2.89 -3.89
C ALA A 39 -4.71 3.07 -2.40
N THR A 40 -3.82 4.02 -2.07
CA THR A 40 -3.47 4.35 -0.69
C THR A 40 -4.67 4.95 0.05
N GLU A 41 -5.33 5.94 -0.55
CA GLU A 41 -6.52 6.58 0.01
C GLU A 41 -7.64 5.56 0.26
N GLN A 42 -7.96 4.72 -0.73
CA GLN A 42 -8.96 3.66 -0.57
C GLN A 42 -8.62 2.69 0.57
N PHE A 43 -7.34 2.38 0.76
CA PHE A 43 -6.90 1.48 1.82
C PHE A 43 -7.01 2.15 3.21
N GLU A 44 -6.56 3.39 3.34
CA GLU A 44 -6.65 4.13 4.61
C GLU A 44 -8.10 4.44 5.01
N ASP A 45 -8.97 4.72 4.05
CA ASP A 45 -10.42 4.91 4.27
C ASP A 45 -11.11 3.62 4.73
N ALA A 46 -10.72 2.46 4.16
CA ALA A 46 -11.31 1.18 4.51
C ALA A 46 -10.85 0.67 5.89
N PHE A 47 -9.66 1.05 6.34
CA PHE A 47 -9.03 0.51 7.54
C PHE A 47 -8.59 1.61 8.52
N SER A 48 -9.52 2.04 9.38
CA SER A 48 -9.22 3.01 10.44
C SER A 48 -8.05 2.56 11.33
N GLY A 49 -7.02 3.39 11.46
CA GLY A 49 -5.86 3.13 12.33
C GLY A 49 -4.71 2.37 11.66
N LEU A 50 -4.87 1.99 10.38
CA LEU A 50 -3.76 1.59 9.52
C LEU A 50 -3.32 2.79 8.67
N LYS A 51 -2.01 2.95 8.54
CA LYS A 51 -1.41 3.94 7.65
C LYS A 51 -0.56 3.22 6.60
N VAL A 52 -0.74 3.54 5.32
CA VAL A 52 0.17 3.04 4.29
C VAL A 52 1.47 3.83 4.38
N ILE A 53 2.59 3.14 4.59
CA ILE A 53 3.91 3.77 4.73
C ILE A 53 4.82 3.52 3.53
N SER A 54 4.60 2.44 2.79
CA SER A 54 5.16 2.28 1.44
C SER A 54 4.31 1.32 0.62
N PHE A 55 4.34 1.48 -0.70
CA PHE A 55 3.80 0.50 -1.63
C PHE A 55 4.75 0.49 -2.84
N GLU A 56 5.56 -0.56 -2.93
CA GLU A 56 6.67 -0.69 -3.89
C GLU A 56 6.53 -1.99 -4.66
N GLU A 57 6.58 -1.93 -6.00
CA GLU A 57 6.47 -3.05 -6.94
C GLU A 57 5.26 -3.96 -6.68
N ASN A 58 5.40 -4.90 -5.75
CA ASN A 58 4.42 -5.89 -5.36
C ASN A 58 4.28 -6.00 -3.83
N CYS A 59 4.65 -4.98 -3.05
CA CYS A 59 4.63 -5.04 -1.59
C CYS A 59 3.93 -3.81 -1.01
N ILE A 60 2.97 -4.02 -0.12
CA ILE A 60 2.34 -2.98 0.70
C ILE A 60 2.96 -3.05 2.09
N ARG A 61 3.47 -1.91 2.59
CA ARG A 61 3.91 -1.76 3.97
C ARG A 61 2.96 -0.83 4.69
N LEU A 62 2.41 -1.33 5.78
CA LEU A 62 1.42 -0.65 6.60
C LEU A 62 2.01 -0.41 7.98
N SER A 63 1.65 0.69 8.62
CA SER A 63 1.92 0.94 10.03
C SER A 63 0.61 0.84 10.82
N LEU A 64 0.66 0.07 11.90
CA LEU A 64 -0.41 -0.11 12.88
C LEU A 64 0.12 0.34 14.23
N ARG A 65 -0.54 1.33 14.83
CA ARG A 65 -0.23 1.71 16.21
C ARG A 65 -1.02 0.83 17.17
N THR A 66 -0.32 -0.01 17.92
CA THR A 66 -0.94 -0.87 18.94
C THR A 66 -0.56 -0.41 20.35
N TYR A 67 -1.37 -0.78 21.32
CA TYR A 67 -1.11 -0.53 22.73
C TYR A 67 -0.73 -1.84 23.39
N ILE A 68 0.43 -1.88 24.07
CA ILE A 68 0.81 -3.04 24.88
C ILE A 68 0.20 -2.88 26.26
N PRO A 69 -0.69 -3.80 26.71
CA PRO A 69 -1.14 -3.80 28.09
C PRO A 69 0.04 -4.20 28.98
N LYS A 70 0.44 -3.32 29.91
CA LYS A 70 1.41 -3.68 30.94
C LYS A 70 0.76 -4.67 31.92
N SER A 71 1.13 -5.95 31.78
CA SER A 71 0.92 -7.08 32.71
C SER A 71 -0.43 -7.82 32.69
N LYS A 72 -0.31 -9.16 32.83
CA LYS A 72 -1.40 -10.12 33.04
C LYS A 72 -1.88 -10.04 34.50
N PHE A 73 -2.59 -8.99 34.92
CA PHE A 73 -3.40 -9.08 36.14
C PHE A 73 -4.67 -8.23 36.01
N LEU A 74 -5.77 -8.88 36.38
CA LEU A 74 -7.14 -8.43 36.41
C LEU A 74 -7.28 -7.13 37.23
N SER A 75 -7.76 -6.03 36.63
CA SER A 75 -8.70 -5.09 37.28
C SER A 75 -8.97 -3.85 36.42
N GLN A 76 -10.22 -3.40 36.45
CA GLN A 76 -10.85 -2.31 35.70
C GLN A 76 -10.37 -0.89 36.09
N GLN A 77 -9.07 -0.60 36.20
CA GLN A 77 -8.63 0.76 36.51
C GLN A 77 -7.54 1.30 35.57
N ILE A 78 -7.99 2.33 34.84
CA ILE A 78 -7.30 3.59 34.55
C ILE A 78 -6.07 3.47 33.63
N ILE A 79 -6.39 3.74 32.37
CA ILE A 79 -5.63 4.51 31.38
C ILE A 79 -4.61 5.44 32.05
N GLU A 80 -3.37 5.02 32.27
CA GLU A 80 -2.32 6.02 32.52
C GLU A 80 -0.91 5.65 32.07
N ASP A 81 -0.64 4.45 31.55
CA ASP A 81 0.73 4.17 31.08
C ASP A 81 0.83 3.06 30.02
N THR A 82 0.00 3.16 28.97
CA THR A 82 0.11 2.30 27.79
C THR A 82 1.27 2.77 26.93
N THR A 83 2.37 2.02 26.89
CA THR A 83 3.42 2.20 25.89
C THR A 83 2.85 1.79 24.54
N SER A 84 2.67 2.75 23.63
CA SER A 84 2.25 2.45 22.26
C SER A 84 3.44 1.93 21.46
N VAL A 85 3.28 0.81 20.78
CA VAL A 85 4.24 0.28 19.82
C VAL A 85 3.68 0.47 18.41
N ASN A 86 4.52 0.96 17.50
CA ASN A 86 4.18 0.98 16.09
C ASN A 86 4.62 -0.36 15.51
N HIS A 87 3.65 -1.21 15.21
CA HIS A 87 3.86 -2.39 14.41
C HIS A 87 3.82 -2.02 12.94
N GLU A 88 4.55 -2.75 12.13
CA GLU A 88 4.51 -2.63 10.68
C GLU A 88 4.13 -3.97 10.07
N LEU A 89 3.19 -3.94 9.13
CA LEU A 89 2.73 -5.11 8.40
C LEU A 89 3.21 -5.00 6.96
N LEU A 90 4.04 -5.94 6.53
CA LEU A 90 4.47 -6.07 5.15
C LEU A 90 3.63 -7.15 4.48
N ILE A 91 2.90 -6.78 3.43
CA ILE A 91 2.05 -7.65 2.63
C ILE A 91 2.68 -7.74 1.24
N GLY A 92 3.23 -8.90 0.90
CA GLY A 92 3.64 -9.18 -0.48
C GLY A 92 2.45 -9.62 -1.33
N LEU A 93 2.42 -9.13 -2.55
CA LEU A 93 1.44 -9.41 -3.60
C LEU A 93 2.11 -10.25 -4.69
N THR A 94 1.29 -11.01 -5.41
CA THR A 94 1.71 -11.77 -6.59
C THR A 94 1.68 -10.85 -7.80
N GLU A 95 2.75 -10.92 -8.58
CA GLU A 95 2.92 -10.11 -9.79
C GLU A 95 1.70 -10.31 -10.71
N ARG A 96 1.08 -9.20 -11.13
CA ARG A 96 -0.12 -9.08 -11.98
C ARG A 96 -1.50 -9.35 -11.38
N THR A 97 -1.64 -10.10 -10.28
CA THR A 97 -2.99 -10.47 -9.79
C THR A 97 -3.41 -9.78 -8.50
N MET A 98 -2.57 -8.92 -7.91
CA MET A 98 -2.77 -8.38 -6.55
C MET A 98 -3.10 -9.46 -5.50
N GLY A 99 -2.87 -10.74 -5.81
CA GLY A 99 -3.17 -11.84 -4.91
C GLY A 99 -2.12 -11.90 -3.81
N PHE A 100 -2.54 -12.09 -2.57
CA PHE A 100 -1.63 -12.14 -1.43
C PHE A 100 -0.61 -13.28 -1.54
N ARG A 101 0.67 -12.97 -1.37
CA ARG A 101 1.81 -13.90 -1.43
C ARG A 101 2.31 -14.26 -0.02
N ASN A 102 2.66 -13.26 0.77
CA ASN A 102 3.13 -13.41 2.15
C ASN A 102 2.71 -12.20 2.99
N VAL A 103 2.70 -12.39 4.31
CA VAL A 103 2.45 -11.33 5.28
C VAL A 103 3.45 -11.49 6.42
N GLU A 104 4.12 -10.40 6.78
CA GLU A 104 5.13 -10.33 7.84
C GLU A 104 4.82 -9.14 8.75
N ILE A 105 5.04 -9.28 10.06
CA ILE A 105 4.82 -8.22 11.05
C ILE A 105 6.13 -7.89 11.78
N PHE A 106 6.37 -6.60 11.99
CA PHE A 106 7.57 -6.08 12.61
C PHE A 106 7.22 -5.14 13.78
N PRO A 107 7.89 -5.25 14.94
CA PRO A 107 8.75 -6.38 15.32
C PRO A 107 7.96 -7.70 15.36
N ASN A 108 8.65 -8.84 15.29
CA ASN A 108 8.03 -10.17 15.30
C ASN A 108 7.65 -10.61 16.73
N ASP A 109 7.07 -9.70 17.50
CA ASP A 109 6.53 -9.93 18.85
C ASP A 109 5.03 -10.26 18.82
N VAL A 110 4.40 -10.16 17.66
CA VAL A 110 3.00 -10.50 17.42
C VAL A 110 2.92 -11.69 16.46
N TYR A 111 2.24 -12.76 16.87
CA TYR A 111 2.09 -13.95 16.05
C TYR A 111 0.87 -13.79 15.11
N ILE A 112 1.11 -13.70 13.79
CA ILE A 112 0.04 -13.45 12.79
C ILE A 112 -1.10 -14.48 12.86
N ARG A 113 -0.80 -15.73 13.26
CA ARG A 113 -1.83 -16.77 13.43
C ARG A 113 -2.85 -16.39 14.50
N ASP A 114 -2.42 -15.75 15.59
CA ASP A 114 -3.31 -15.33 16.67
C ASP A 114 -4.23 -14.20 16.19
N ILE A 115 -3.72 -13.28 15.35
CA ILE A 115 -4.55 -12.27 14.67
C ILE A 115 -5.58 -12.95 13.76
N LEU A 116 -5.16 -13.92 12.94
CA LEU A 116 -6.05 -14.64 12.04
C LEU A 116 -7.14 -15.40 12.81
N ASP A 117 -6.78 -16.05 13.91
CA ASP A 117 -7.70 -16.80 14.76
C ASP A 117 -8.71 -15.87 15.45
N ALA A 118 -8.25 -14.72 15.96
CA ALA A 118 -9.12 -13.68 16.51
C ALA A 118 -10.05 -13.04 15.46
N ALA A 119 -9.63 -13.00 14.19
CA ALA A 119 -10.41 -12.47 13.09
C ALA A 119 -11.40 -13.49 12.47
N LYS A 120 -11.28 -14.80 12.75
CA LYS A 120 -12.21 -15.83 12.25
C LYS A 120 -13.69 -15.52 12.53
N PRO A 121 -14.09 -15.06 13.73
CA PRO A 121 -15.48 -14.67 14.00
C PRO A 121 -15.94 -13.47 13.17
N LEU A 122 -15.05 -12.52 12.88
CA LEU A 122 -15.37 -11.34 12.06
C LEU A 122 -15.67 -11.73 10.61
N ARG A 123 -14.99 -12.75 10.07
CA ARG A 123 -15.30 -13.31 8.75
C ARG A 123 -16.70 -13.94 8.70
N LEU A 124 -17.12 -14.60 9.78
CA LEU A 124 -18.48 -15.15 9.87
C LEU A 124 -19.56 -14.06 9.91
N LEU A 125 -19.25 -12.92 10.55
CA LEU A 125 -20.15 -11.77 10.61
C LEU A 125 -20.25 -11.05 9.25
N SER A 126 -19.16 -10.91 8.49
CA SER A 126 -19.21 -10.30 7.15
C SER A 126 -20.06 -11.14 6.19
N PHE A 127 -19.96 -12.47 6.22
CA PHE A 127 -20.84 -13.34 5.42
C PHE A 127 -22.30 -13.30 5.86
N SER A 128 -22.58 -13.01 7.13
CA SER A 128 -23.96 -12.94 7.65
C SER A 128 -24.67 -11.63 7.29
N LEU A 129 -23.93 -10.54 7.13
CA LEU A 129 -24.48 -9.23 6.74
C LEU A 129 -24.83 -9.16 5.24
N GLU A 130 -24.13 -9.90 4.38
CA GLU A 130 -24.45 -10.00 2.94
C GLU A 130 -25.79 -10.72 2.65
N HIS A 131 -26.37 -11.42 3.62
CA HIS A 131 -27.67 -12.11 3.48
C HIS A 131 -28.84 -11.32 4.10
N LEU A 132 -28.60 -10.08 4.54
CA LEU A 132 -29.62 -9.19 5.13
C LEU A 132 -29.72 -7.82 4.42
N ALA A 133 -29.09 -7.66 3.26
CA ALA A 133 -29.18 -6.46 2.42
C ALA A 133 -29.94 -6.75 1.12
#